data_AF-A0A8H7XMH1-F1
#
_entry.id   AF-A0A8H7XMH1-F1
#
_cell.length_a   1.000
_cell.length_b   1.000
_cell.length_c   1.000
_cell.angle_alpha   90.00
_cell.angle_beta   90.00
_cell.angle_gamma   90.00
#
_symmetry.space_group_name_H-M   'P 1'
#
loop_
_entity.id
_entity.type
_entity.pdbx_description
1 polymer ?
#
loop_
_entity_poly.entity_id
_entity_poly.type
_entity_poly.pdbx_seq_one_letter_code
_entity_poly.pdbx_strand_id
1 'polypeptide(L)'
;MHATSSQIMQYPMCSGNELRRISSDYVERLAARSEILNDVVDQFLTTALTQREYTRSVAYTIVLMLNSFHKQNPNKNLGKALWQKFCGDVVSYFENYDWKNANEGNGNDPETGLVSIDALALCALVGDLTSLKLISYHRFKNMTRLLVRQVETCLHVECIHTLFSHAAARATPEIHPVFLFECIRTVKKRISHATGPIHRFPEEVINFETFVRHHLIKRQAAEFPSFHDKRLNLEDALMASCANLSVWRCFGLVNEVQQYHE
;
A
#
# COMPACT_ATOMS: atom_id res chain seq x y z
N MET A 1 -11.03 -32.77 -9.91
CA MET A 1 -11.89 -31.77 -9.24
C MET A 1 -11.16 -31.29 -7.99
N HIS A 2 -10.34 -30.26 -8.11
CA HIS A 2 -9.71 -29.63 -6.94
C HIS A 2 -10.60 -28.48 -6.48
N ALA A 3 -11.01 -28.54 -5.21
CA ALA A 3 -11.67 -27.43 -4.55
C ALA A 3 -10.69 -26.25 -4.51
N THR A 4 -10.99 -25.20 -5.28
CA THR A 4 -10.37 -23.89 -5.14
C THR A 4 -10.80 -23.33 -3.79
N SER A 5 -10.08 -23.66 -2.73
CA SER A 5 -10.18 -22.88 -1.50
C SER A 5 -9.68 -21.48 -1.85
N SER A 6 -10.59 -20.51 -1.99
CA SER A 6 -10.24 -19.10 -1.94
C SER A 6 -9.67 -18.83 -0.54
N GLN A 7 -8.40 -19.15 -0.34
CA GLN A 7 -7.75 -19.01 0.96
C GLN A 7 -7.77 -17.54 1.30
N ILE A 8 -8.17 -17.25 2.54
CA ILE A 8 -8.02 -15.93 3.12
C ILE A 8 -6.54 -15.57 3.03
N MET A 9 -6.22 -14.51 2.29
CA MET A 9 -4.86 -14.04 2.13
C MET A 9 -4.32 -13.66 3.51
N GLN A 10 -3.25 -14.34 3.92
CA GLN A 10 -2.52 -14.00 5.14
C GLN A 10 -1.31 -13.17 4.77
N TYR A 11 -0.99 -12.19 5.59
CA TYR A 11 0.07 -11.23 5.29
C TYR A 11 1.21 -11.39 6.27
N PRO A 12 2.46 -11.49 5.78
CA PRO A 12 3.60 -11.60 6.64
C PRO A 12 3.81 -10.27 7.38
N MET A 13 4.33 -10.37 8.60
CA MET A 13 4.65 -9.21 9.42
C MET A 13 5.86 -9.52 10.32
N CYS A 14 6.67 -8.49 10.56
CA CYS A 14 7.76 -8.54 11.53
C CYS A 14 7.19 -8.72 12.95
N SER A 15 8.06 -9.06 13.90
CA SER A 15 7.61 -9.32 15.28
C SER A 15 7.09 -8.03 15.94
N GLY A 16 6.05 -8.13 16.77
CA GLY A 16 5.51 -6.95 17.46
C GLY A 16 6.52 -6.24 18.38
N ASN A 17 7.52 -6.96 18.90
CA ASN A 17 8.60 -6.37 19.70
C ASN A 17 9.56 -5.55 18.85
N GLU A 18 9.91 -6.05 17.67
CA GLU A 18 10.76 -5.35 16.70
C GLU A 18 10.07 -4.07 16.19
N LEU A 19 8.79 -4.15 15.79
CA LEU A 19 8.04 -2.97 15.36
C LEU A 19 8.00 -1.88 16.44
N ARG A 20 7.82 -2.28 17.71
CA ARG A 20 7.84 -1.35 18.85
C ARG A 20 9.22 -0.71 19.04
N ARG A 21 10.29 -1.51 19.03
CA ARG A 21 11.66 -1.00 19.17
C ARG A 21 11.97 0.02 18.07
N ILE A 22 11.78 -0.37 16.81
CA ILE A 22 12.02 0.51 15.65
C ILE A 22 11.18 1.79 15.77
N SER A 23 9.89 1.68 16.11
CA SER A 23 9.03 2.86 16.27
C SER A 23 9.54 3.81 17.35
N SER A 24 10.01 3.30 18.49
CA SER A 24 10.58 4.12 19.56
C SER A 24 11.87 4.81 19.11
N ASP A 25 12.78 4.06 18.47
CA ASP A 25 14.06 4.58 17.99
C ASP A 25 13.84 5.76 17.01
N TYR A 26 12.91 5.63 16.07
CA TYR A 26 12.60 6.72 15.13
C TYR A 26 11.87 7.89 15.79
N VAL A 27 11.00 7.65 16.77
CA VAL A 27 10.36 8.72 17.53
C VAL A 27 11.38 9.56 18.28
N GLU A 28 12.35 8.92 18.95
CA GLU A 28 13.42 9.61 19.66
C GLU A 28 14.30 10.43 18.70
N ARG A 29 14.68 9.84 17.56
CA ARG A 29 15.47 10.54 16.53
C ARG A 29 14.74 11.76 15.98
N LEU A 30 13.47 11.63 15.62
CA LEU A 30 12.65 12.73 15.10
C LEU A 30 12.39 13.81 16.16
N ALA A 31 12.23 13.42 17.43
CA ALA A 31 12.07 14.37 18.52
C ALA A 31 13.36 15.17 18.78
N ALA A 32 14.53 14.55 18.63
CA ALA A 32 15.82 15.22 18.74
C ALA A 32 16.14 16.09 17.51
N ARG A 33 15.70 15.66 16.32
CA ARG A 33 16.06 16.23 15.02
C ARG A 33 14.85 16.20 14.08
N SER A 34 13.98 17.18 14.15
CA SER A 34 12.76 17.19 13.34
C SER A 34 13.04 17.41 11.84
N GLU A 35 14.22 17.92 11.48
CA GLU A 35 14.62 18.17 10.11
C GLU A 35 14.80 16.90 9.27
N ILE A 36 15.00 15.73 9.91
CA ILE A 36 15.16 14.44 9.20
C ILE A 36 13.83 13.79 8.82
N LEU A 37 12.69 14.45 9.06
CA LEU A 37 11.35 13.89 8.83
C LEU A 37 11.19 13.35 7.41
N ASN A 38 11.61 14.11 6.40
CA ASN A 38 11.49 13.71 5.01
C ASN A 38 12.33 12.46 4.72
N ASP A 39 13.58 12.42 5.21
CA ASP A 39 14.46 11.25 5.03
C ASP A 39 13.86 9.99 5.65
N VAL A 40 13.25 10.12 6.83
CA VAL A 40 12.57 9.01 7.50
C VAL A 40 11.37 8.56 6.67
N VAL A 41 10.52 9.47 6.21
CA VAL A 41 9.36 9.13 5.38
C VAL A 41 9.81 8.42 4.09
N ASP A 42 10.79 8.98 3.38
CA ASP A 42 11.30 8.41 2.13
C ASP A 42 11.86 6.99 2.36
N GLN A 43 12.55 6.76 3.48
CA GLN A 43 13.07 5.44 3.84
C GLN A 43 11.96 4.41 4.04
N PHE A 44 10.92 4.75 4.82
CA PHE A 44 9.78 3.87 5.06
C PHE A 44 8.98 3.62 3.77
N LEU A 45 8.78 4.65 2.96
CA LEU A 45 8.07 4.53 1.67
C LEU A 45 8.84 3.66 0.69
N THR A 46 10.13 3.91 0.52
CA THR A 46 10.98 3.08 -0.35
C THR A 46 10.90 1.62 0.07
N THR A 47 11.08 1.32 1.36
CA THR A 47 10.99 -0.05 1.88
C THR A 47 9.63 -0.69 1.54
N ALA A 48 8.53 0.03 1.79
CA ALA A 48 7.19 -0.52 1.55
C ALA A 48 6.85 -0.67 0.06
N LEU A 49 7.37 0.19 -0.81
CA LEU A 49 7.03 0.20 -2.24
C LEU A 49 7.91 -0.72 -3.09
N THR A 50 9.03 -1.21 -2.53
CA THR A 50 9.98 -2.06 -3.24
C THR A 50 10.11 -3.45 -2.63
N GLN A 51 9.68 -3.63 -1.38
CA GLN A 51 9.70 -4.91 -0.68
C GLN A 51 8.31 -5.18 -0.10
N ARG A 52 7.45 -5.76 -0.94
CA ARG A 52 6.01 -5.97 -0.68
C ARG A 52 5.71 -6.63 0.66
N GLU A 53 6.56 -7.54 1.10
CA GLU A 53 6.44 -8.26 2.37
C GLU A 53 6.54 -7.36 3.61
N TYR A 54 7.05 -6.13 3.47
CA TYR A 54 7.18 -5.18 4.57
C TYR A 54 6.07 -4.13 4.63
N THR A 55 5.14 -4.04 3.66
CA THR A 55 4.10 -2.98 3.62
C THR A 55 3.33 -2.88 4.94
N ARG A 56 2.92 -4.03 5.48
CA ARG A 56 2.18 -4.11 6.73
C ARG A 56 3.04 -3.73 7.94
N SER A 57 4.27 -4.22 7.98
CA SER A 57 5.24 -3.91 9.04
C SER A 57 5.52 -2.40 9.11
N VAL A 58 5.68 -1.76 7.95
CA VAL A 58 5.83 -0.31 7.81
C VAL A 58 4.58 0.41 8.29
N ALA A 59 3.39 0.04 7.80
CA ALA A 59 2.14 0.70 8.19
C ALA A 59 1.88 0.65 9.71
N TYR A 60 2.14 -0.50 10.35
CA TYR A 60 2.05 -0.65 11.80
C TYR A 60 3.10 0.19 12.54
N THR A 61 4.33 0.26 12.03
CA THR A 61 5.38 1.09 12.62
C THR A 61 4.99 2.56 12.62
N ILE A 62 4.46 3.07 11.49
CA ILE A 62 3.93 4.45 11.41
C ILE A 62 2.83 4.68 12.44
N VAL A 63 1.86 3.77 12.58
CA VAL A 63 0.82 3.89 13.62
C VAL A 63 1.41 3.94 15.03
N LEU A 64 2.39 3.10 15.34
CA LEU A 64 3.06 3.11 16.64
C LEU A 64 3.78 4.43 16.90
N MET A 65 4.47 4.97 15.90
CA MET A 65 5.13 6.28 15.98
C MET A 65 4.11 7.40 16.24
N LEU A 66 3.01 7.45 15.47
CA LEU A 66 1.94 8.45 15.63
C LEU A 66 1.30 8.38 17.02
N ASN A 67 1.05 7.18 17.52
CA ASN A 67 0.53 6.97 18.87
C ASN A 67 1.51 7.45 19.94
N SER A 68 2.82 7.27 19.74
CA SER A 68 3.85 7.76 20.65
C SER A 68 3.89 9.29 20.68
N PHE A 69 3.91 9.95 19.51
CA PHE A 69 3.85 11.41 19.42
C PHE A 69 2.58 12.00 20.02
N HIS A 70 1.44 11.31 19.90
CA HIS A 70 0.19 11.75 20.53
C HIS A 70 0.28 11.74 22.07
N LYS A 71 0.96 10.75 22.66
CA LYS A 71 1.15 10.64 24.11
C LYS A 71 2.17 11.67 24.61
N GLN A 72 3.18 11.99 23.81
CA GLN A 72 4.21 12.98 24.11
C GLN A 72 3.73 14.37 23.67
N ASN A 73 2.88 15.02 24.47
CA ASN A 73 2.26 16.32 24.18
C ASN A 73 3.12 17.38 23.42
N PRO A 74 4.42 17.63 23.72
CA PRO A 74 5.23 18.58 22.95
C PRO A 74 5.45 18.18 21.48
N ASN A 75 5.33 16.90 21.14
CA ASN A 75 5.63 16.36 19.81
C ASN A 75 4.37 16.14 18.95
N LYS A 76 3.21 16.63 19.36
CA LYS A 76 1.94 16.45 18.63
C LYS A 76 1.99 17.02 17.21
N ASN A 77 2.66 18.16 17.02
CA ASN A 77 2.82 18.78 15.70
C ASN A 77 3.70 17.93 14.78
N LEU A 78 4.75 17.33 15.34
CA LEU A 78 5.64 16.41 14.61
C LEU A 78 4.89 15.14 14.19
N GLY A 79 4.06 14.58 15.07
CA GLY A 79 3.16 13.48 14.72
C GLY A 79 2.19 13.84 13.59
N LYS A 80 1.61 15.05 13.62
CA LYS A 80 0.76 15.55 12.53
C LYS A 80 1.54 15.68 11.21
N ALA A 81 2.75 16.25 11.26
CA ALA A 81 3.61 16.40 10.09
C ALA A 81 3.99 15.04 9.48
N LEU A 82 4.37 14.06 10.31
CA LEU A 82 4.63 12.69 9.87
C LEU A 82 3.42 12.07 9.19
N TRP A 83 2.23 12.15 9.81
CA TRP A 83 1.02 11.59 9.22
C TRP A 83 0.69 12.26 7.88
N GLN A 84 0.74 13.60 7.82
CA GLN A 84 0.45 14.36 6.60
C GLN A 84 1.43 14.02 5.47
N LYS A 85 2.73 13.97 5.77
CA LYS A 85 3.78 13.68 4.79
C LYS A 85 3.68 12.23 4.31
N PHE A 86 3.74 11.26 5.22
CA PHE A 86 3.69 9.84 4.86
C PHE A 86 2.41 9.45 4.10
N CYS A 87 1.23 9.80 4.63
CA CYS A 87 -0.02 9.43 3.97
C CYS A 87 -0.27 10.26 2.71
N GLY A 88 0.16 11.53 2.70
CA GLY A 88 0.08 12.40 1.53
C GLY A 88 0.91 11.87 0.36
N ASP A 89 2.14 11.45 0.63
CA ASP A 89 3.03 10.88 -0.37
C ASP A 89 2.49 9.55 -0.93
N VAL A 90 1.99 8.63 -0.07
CA VAL A 90 1.37 7.38 -0.54
C VAL A 90 0.17 7.64 -1.45
N VAL A 91 -0.71 8.56 -1.05
CA VAL A 91 -1.88 8.94 -1.88
C VAL A 91 -1.43 9.56 -3.19
N SER A 92 -0.44 10.45 -3.15
CA SER A 92 0.13 11.08 -4.34
C SER A 92 0.74 10.05 -5.28
N TYR A 93 1.53 9.10 -4.77
CA TYR A 93 2.09 8.02 -5.57
C TYR A 93 0.98 7.18 -6.20
N PHE A 94 -0.08 6.83 -5.47
CA PHE A 94 -1.18 6.06 -6.02
C PHE A 94 -1.96 6.81 -7.12
N GLU A 95 -2.31 8.07 -6.87
CA GLU A 95 -3.11 8.90 -7.79
C GLU A 95 -2.33 9.23 -9.07
N ASN A 96 -1.00 9.34 -9.00
CA ASN A 96 -0.12 9.66 -10.12
C ASN A 96 0.62 8.46 -10.73
N TYR A 97 0.42 7.24 -10.20
CA TYR A 97 1.04 6.03 -10.77
C TYR A 97 0.55 5.78 -12.19
N ASP A 98 1.46 5.44 -13.10
CA ASP A 98 1.12 5.10 -14.48
C ASP A 98 0.50 3.69 -14.55
N TRP A 99 -0.76 3.60 -14.15
CA TRP A 99 -1.51 2.34 -14.11
C TRP A 99 -1.54 1.64 -15.47
N LYS A 100 -1.52 2.38 -16.58
CA LYS A 100 -1.51 1.77 -17.91
C LYS A 100 -0.29 0.88 -18.13
N ASN A 101 0.86 1.28 -17.57
CA ASN A 101 2.12 0.55 -17.64
C ASN A 101 2.48 -0.11 -16.29
N ALA A 102 1.47 -0.46 -15.48
CA ALA A 102 1.68 -1.09 -14.18
C ALA A 102 2.57 -2.34 -14.30
N ASN A 103 3.52 -2.47 -13.37
CA ASN A 103 4.43 -3.59 -13.32
C ASN A 103 4.49 -4.20 -11.91
N GLU A 104 4.85 -5.49 -11.86
CA GLU A 104 5.34 -6.11 -10.63
C GLU A 104 6.84 -5.77 -10.58
N GLY A 105 7.24 -4.98 -9.59
CA GLY A 105 8.60 -4.44 -9.48
C GLY A 105 9.65 -5.53 -9.28
N ASN A 106 10.03 -6.23 -10.34
CA ASN A 106 11.06 -7.25 -10.34
C ASN A 106 12.42 -6.62 -10.67
N GLY A 107 12.93 -5.82 -9.73
CA GLY A 107 14.29 -5.27 -9.77
C GLY A 107 14.42 -3.92 -10.49
N ASN A 108 15.56 -3.28 -10.25
CA ASN A 108 15.94 -2.00 -10.86
C ASN A 108 15.71 -2.07 -12.37
N ASP A 109 15.04 -1.09 -12.93
CA ASP A 109 14.96 -0.95 -14.38
C ASP A 109 16.40 -0.76 -14.89
N PRO A 110 16.96 -1.74 -15.63
CA PRO A 110 18.36 -1.70 -16.03
C PRO A 110 18.66 -0.58 -17.02
N GLU A 111 17.65 0.00 -17.68
CA GLU A 111 17.82 1.12 -18.60
C GLU A 111 17.90 2.47 -17.88
N THR A 112 17.22 2.60 -16.73
CA THR A 112 17.14 3.89 -16.01
C THR A 112 17.89 3.89 -14.69
N GLY A 113 18.30 2.72 -14.18
CA GLY A 113 18.93 2.56 -12.86
C GLY A 113 17.96 2.85 -11.70
N LEU A 114 16.65 2.90 -11.99
CA LEU A 114 15.63 3.34 -11.06
C LEU A 114 15.00 2.19 -10.31
N VAL A 115 14.71 2.46 -9.05
CA VAL A 115 13.93 1.60 -8.19
C VAL A 115 12.46 1.66 -8.64
N SER A 116 12.00 0.64 -9.36
CA SER A 116 10.61 0.56 -9.82
C SER A 116 9.66 0.37 -8.64
N ILE A 117 8.58 1.16 -8.60
CA ILE A 117 7.50 0.97 -7.64
C ILE A 117 6.71 -0.28 -8.04
N ASP A 118 6.60 -1.24 -7.13
CA ASP A 118 5.74 -2.41 -7.31
C ASP A 118 4.26 -2.01 -7.11
N ALA A 119 3.45 -2.16 -8.17
CA ALA A 119 2.03 -1.81 -8.16
C ALA A 119 1.24 -2.55 -7.06
N LEU A 120 1.58 -3.82 -6.81
CA LEU A 120 0.93 -4.62 -5.78
C LEU A 120 1.36 -4.16 -4.39
N ALA A 121 2.61 -3.76 -4.20
CA ALA A 121 3.10 -3.19 -2.94
C ALA A 121 2.43 -1.84 -2.63
N LEU A 122 2.24 -0.99 -3.64
CA LEU A 122 1.50 0.27 -3.50
C LEU A 122 0.03 0.03 -3.11
N CYS A 123 -0.65 -0.93 -3.76
CA CYS A 123 -2.00 -1.33 -3.39
C CYS A 123 -2.10 -1.91 -1.98
N ALA A 124 -1.14 -2.76 -1.60
CA ALA A 124 -1.04 -3.35 -0.27
C ALA A 124 -0.88 -2.28 0.80
N LEU A 125 0.03 -1.32 0.59
CA LEU A 125 0.27 -0.22 1.51
C LEU A 125 -0.96 0.66 1.69
N VAL A 126 -1.62 1.08 0.60
CA VAL A 126 -2.87 1.85 0.67
C VAL A 126 -3.95 1.08 1.43
N GLY A 127 -4.08 -0.22 1.18
CA GLY A 127 -5.01 -1.08 1.90
C GLY A 127 -4.69 -1.13 3.39
N ASP A 128 -3.43 -1.38 3.77
CA ASP A 128 -3.01 -1.44 5.18
C ASP A 128 -3.30 -0.11 5.89
N LEU A 129 -2.96 1.03 5.29
CA LEU A 129 -3.23 2.36 5.84
C LEU A 129 -4.73 2.66 5.98
N THR A 130 -5.55 2.17 5.07
CA THR A 130 -7.02 2.26 5.17
C THR A 130 -7.53 1.42 6.34
N SER A 131 -7.07 0.17 6.47
CA SER A 131 -7.46 -0.73 7.57
C SER A 131 -7.08 -0.18 8.95
N LEU A 132 -5.98 0.58 9.01
CA LEU A 132 -5.46 1.25 10.20
C LEU A 132 -6.04 2.65 10.41
N LYS A 133 -7.00 3.08 9.55
CA LYS A 133 -7.67 4.38 9.60
C LYS A 133 -6.74 5.59 9.45
N LEU A 134 -5.58 5.41 8.83
CA LEU A 134 -4.68 6.51 8.46
C LEU A 134 -5.11 7.20 7.16
N ILE A 135 -5.77 6.46 6.26
CA ILE A 135 -6.44 6.99 5.08
C ILE A 135 -7.96 6.88 5.30
N SER A 136 -8.68 7.96 4.99
CA SER A 136 -10.14 7.97 5.11
C SER A 136 -10.80 7.06 4.07
N TYR A 137 -11.93 6.45 4.43
CA TYR A 137 -12.69 5.63 3.49
C TYR A 137 -13.10 6.39 2.22
N HIS A 138 -13.40 7.69 2.32
CA HIS A 138 -13.71 8.50 1.15
C HIS A 138 -12.53 8.54 0.16
N ARG A 139 -11.31 8.75 0.66
CA ARG A 139 -10.10 8.76 -0.18
C ARG A 139 -9.82 7.38 -0.76
N PHE A 140 -9.91 6.32 0.05
CA PHE A 140 -9.82 4.93 -0.39
C PHE A 140 -10.78 4.64 -1.55
N LYS A 141 -12.06 4.99 -1.40
CA LYS A 141 -13.10 4.80 -2.42
C LYS A 141 -12.75 5.49 -3.74
N ASN A 142 -12.19 6.70 -3.70
CA ASN A 142 -11.80 7.44 -4.90
C ASN A 142 -10.61 6.77 -5.60
N MET A 143 -9.58 6.37 -4.85
CA MET A 143 -8.42 5.63 -5.36
C MET A 143 -8.83 4.29 -5.99
N THR A 144 -9.69 3.51 -5.33
CA THR A 144 -10.23 2.26 -5.89
C THR A 144 -11.00 2.52 -7.19
N ARG A 145 -11.80 3.58 -7.27
CA ARG A 145 -12.53 3.94 -8.51
C ARG A 145 -11.59 4.29 -9.65
N LEU A 146 -10.50 4.98 -9.36
CA LEU A 146 -9.44 5.27 -10.34
C LEU A 146 -8.90 3.95 -10.88
N LEU A 147 -8.41 3.06 -10.01
CA LEU A 147 -7.83 1.78 -10.41
C LEU A 147 -8.81 0.89 -11.18
N VAL A 148 -10.05 0.75 -10.69
CA VAL A 148 -11.08 -0.09 -11.32
C VAL A 148 -11.45 0.41 -12.73
N ARG A 149 -11.33 1.72 -13.01
CA ARG A 149 -11.57 2.28 -14.35
C ARG A 149 -10.43 2.03 -15.32
N GLN A 150 -9.21 1.81 -14.82
CA GLN A 150 -8.01 1.55 -15.60
C GLN A 150 -7.76 0.06 -15.86
N VAL A 151 -8.69 -0.82 -15.47
CA VAL A 151 -8.51 -2.27 -15.67
C VAL A 151 -8.37 -2.61 -17.14
N GLU A 152 -7.20 -3.14 -17.47
CA GLU A 152 -6.82 -3.60 -18.82
C GLU A 152 -6.08 -4.95 -18.80
N THR A 153 -5.50 -5.35 -17.66
CA THR A 153 -4.63 -6.55 -17.52
C THR A 153 -4.99 -7.36 -16.27
N CYS A 154 -4.50 -8.61 -16.16
CA CYS A 154 -4.63 -9.43 -14.94
C CYS A 154 -4.08 -8.70 -13.71
N LEU A 155 -2.90 -8.09 -13.85
CA LEU A 155 -2.22 -7.36 -12.78
C LEU A 155 -3.11 -6.27 -12.17
N HIS A 156 -3.94 -5.58 -12.98
CA HIS A 156 -4.91 -4.62 -12.44
C HIS A 156 -5.95 -5.27 -11.53
N VAL A 157 -6.46 -6.44 -11.89
CA VAL A 157 -7.42 -7.18 -11.08
C VAL A 157 -6.75 -7.68 -9.80
N GLU A 158 -5.51 -8.14 -9.88
CA GLU A 158 -4.71 -8.51 -8.71
C GLU A 158 -4.44 -7.32 -7.80
N CYS A 159 -4.11 -6.14 -8.35
CA CYS A 159 -3.97 -4.90 -7.60
C CYS A 159 -5.25 -4.53 -6.85
N ILE A 160 -6.41 -4.64 -7.51
CA ILE A 160 -7.72 -4.40 -6.87
C ILE A 160 -7.97 -5.43 -5.76
N HIS A 161 -7.68 -6.70 -6.03
CA HIS A 161 -7.82 -7.78 -5.05
C HIS A 161 -6.93 -7.49 -3.83
N THR A 162 -5.63 -7.24 -4.02
CA THR A 162 -4.66 -6.88 -2.98
C THR A 162 -5.12 -5.66 -2.18
N LEU A 163 -5.54 -4.58 -2.86
CA LEU A 163 -6.04 -3.37 -2.24
C LEU A 163 -7.20 -3.66 -1.27
N PHE A 164 -8.20 -4.42 -1.73
CA PHE A 164 -9.33 -4.79 -0.88
C PHE A 164 -8.94 -5.76 0.24
N SER A 165 -8.09 -6.72 -0.05
CA SER A 165 -7.71 -7.75 0.92
C SER A 165 -6.88 -7.17 2.06
N HIS A 166 -6.04 -6.16 1.80
CA HIS A 166 -5.35 -5.39 2.85
C HIS A 166 -6.30 -4.41 3.56
N ALA A 167 -7.14 -3.66 2.84
CA ALA A 167 -8.11 -2.74 3.45
C ALA A 167 -9.08 -3.44 4.40
N ALA A 168 -9.47 -4.66 4.06
CA ALA A 168 -10.36 -5.48 4.86
C ALA A 168 -9.63 -6.30 5.94
N ALA A 169 -8.32 -6.15 6.15
CA ALA A 169 -7.60 -6.85 7.22
C ALA A 169 -8.29 -6.64 8.58
N ARG A 170 -8.81 -5.42 8.81
CA ARG A 170 -9.64 -5.09 9.97
C ARG A 170 -11.08 -4.84 9.54
N ALA A 171 -12.04 -5.24 10.36
CA ALA A 171 -13.45 -5.02 10.04
C ALA A 171 -13.78 -3.52 10.13
N THR A 172 -13.87 -2.85 8.98
CA THR A 172 -14.35 -1.47 8.88
C THR A 172 -15.80 -1.48 8.38
N PRO A 173 -16.78 -0.92 9.12
CA PRO A 173 -18.17 -0.85 8.70
C PRO A 173 -18.39 0.00 7.42
N GLU A 174 -17.34 0.68 6.97
CA GLU A 174 -17.37 1.66 5.91
C GLU A 174 -17.35 1.01 4.51
N ILE A 175 -16.79 -0.20 4.35
CA ILE A 175 -16.75 -0.92 3.06
C ILE A 175 -18.14 -1.48 2.74
N HIS A 176 -18.96 -0.64 2.10
CA HIS A 176 -20.37 -0.92 1.86
C HIS A 176 -20.59 -1.91 0.70
N PRO A 177 -21.49 -2.91 0.82
CA PRO A 177 -21.76 -3.89 -0.23
C PRO A 177 -22.10 -3.31 -1.60
N VAL A 178 -22.85 -2.20 -1.64
CA VAL A 178 -23.19 -1.51 -2.91
C VAL A 178 -21.95 -1.06 -3.67
N PHE A 179 -20.95 -0.53 -2.96
CA PHE A 179 -19.69 -0.10 -3.57
C PHE A 179 -18.89 -1.31 -4.07
N LEU A 180 -18.86 -2.40 -3.31
CA LEU A 180 -18.20 -3.64 -3.71
C LEU A 180 -18.82 -4.25 -4.96
N PHE A 181 -20.15 -4.29 -5.05
CA PHE A 181 -20.85 -4.74 -6.25
C PHE A 181 -20.63 -3.80 -7.45
N GLU A 182 -20.55 -2.49 -7.23
CA GLU A 182 -20.17 -1.51 -8.26
C GLU A 182 -18.77 -1.79 -8.82
N CYS A 183 -17.81 -2.14 -7.96
CA CYS A 183 -16.46 -2.52 -8.36
C CYS A 183 -16.48 -3.81 -9.20
N ILE A 184 -17.13 -4.88 -8.72
CA ILE A 184 -17.27 -6.14 -9.49
C ILE A 184 -17.85 -5.86 -10.88
N ARG A 185 -18.94 -5.09 -10.95
CA ARG A 185 -19.61 -4.77 -12.22
C ARG A 185 -18.68 -4.02 -13.17
N THR A 186 -17.95 -3.04 -12.65
CA THR A 186 -17.05 -2.21 -13.46
C THR A 186 -15.86 -3.04 -13.97
N VAL A 187 -15.24 -3.87 -13.13
CA VAL A 187 -14.19 -4.81 -13.54
C VAL A 187 -14.68 -5.74 -14.66
N LYS A 188 -15.84 -6.39 -14.47
CA LYS A 188 -16.45 -7.25 -15.50
C LYS A 188 -16.71 -6.52 -16.80
N LYS A 189 -17.25 -5.30 -16.72
CA LYS A 189 -17.51 -4.46 -17.89
C LYS A 189 -16.20 -4.10 -18.60
N ARG A 190 -15.16 -3.67 -17.89
CA ARG A 190 -13.87 -3.32 -18.51
C ARG A 190 -13.28 -4.49 -19.27
N ILE A 191 -13.29 -5.67 -18.66
CA ILE A 191 -12.73 -6.89 -19.26
C ILE A 191 -13.55 -7.36 -20.46
N SER A 192 -14.88 -7.20 -20.45
CA SER A 192 -15.71 -7.54 -21.60
C SER A 192 -15.47 -6.63 -22.81
N HIS A 193 -14.97 -5.42 -22.59
CA HIS A 193 -14.67 -4.44 -23.63
C HIS A 193 -13.19 -4.40 -24.01
N ALA A 194 -12.31 -5.11 -23.29
CA ALA A 194 -10.90 -5.21 -23.63
C ALA A 194 -10.75 -5.91 -25.00
N THR A 195 -10.23 -5.19 -25.98
CA THR A 195 -10.01 -5.67 -27.35
C THR A 195 -8.70 -6.45 -27.44
N GLY A 196 -8.77 -7.78 -27.53
CA GLY A 196 -7.61 -8.62 -27.76
C GLY A 196 -7.91 -10.11 -27.60
N PRO A 197 -7.36 -11.00 -28.45
CA PRO A 197 -7.53 -12.46 -28.34
C PRO A 197 -6.67 -13.10 -27.24
N ILE A 198 -5.70 -12.36 -26.70
CA ILE A 198 -4.80 -12.82 -25.63
C ILE A 198 -5.51 -12.61 -24.29
N HIS A 199 -6.16 -13.67 -23.84
CA HIS A 199 -6.66 -13.86 -22.47
C HIS A 199 -7.62 -12.78 -21.96
N ARG A 200 -8.92 -12.97 -22.25
CA ARG A 200 -9.90 -12.72 -21.18
C ARG A 200 -9.39 -13.54 -19.98
N PHE A 201 -9.20 -12.93 -18.83
CA PHE A 201 -8.68 -13.56 -17.61
C PHE A 201 -9.83 -13.90 -16.65
N PRO A 202 -10.67 -14.91 -16.97
CA PRO A 202 -11.86 -15.21 -16.21
C PRO A 202 -11.51 -15.72 -14.81
N GLU A 203 -10.38 -16.39 -14.63
CA GLU A 203 -10.01 -16.99 -13.35
C GLU A 203 -9.74 -15.90 -12.30
N GLU A 204 -8.98 -14.87 -12.63
CA GLU A 204 -8.65 -13.74 -11.77
C GLU A 204 -9.91 -12.96 -11.41
N VAL A 205 -10.83 -12.78 -12.37
CA VAL A 205 -12.13 -12.14 -12.13
C VAL A 205 -13.03 -13.00 -11.25
N ILE A 206 -13.07 -14.32 -11.48
CA ILE A 206 -13.82 -15.27 -10.66
C ILE A 206 -13.26 -15.29 -9.25
N ASN A 207 -11.93 -15.28 -9.10
CA ASN A 207 -11.24 -15.25 -7.81
C ASN A 207 -11.54 -13.96 -7.07
N PHE A 208 -11.41 -12.80 -7.74
CA PHE A 208 -11.77 -11.50 -7.19
C PHE A 208 -13.25 -11.44 -6.78
N GLU A 209 -14.18 -11.84 -7.65
CA GLU A 209 -15.61 -11.84 -7.35
C GLU A 209 -15.94 -12.78 -6.18
N THR A 210 -15.36 -13.98 -6.17
CA THR A 210 -15.52 -14.96 -5.10
C THR A 210 -15.02 -14.37 -3.79
N PHE A 211 -13.86 -13.73 -3.80
CA PHE A 211 -13.29 -13.06 -2.64
C PHE A 211 -14.22 -11.96 -2.11
N VAL A 212 -14.64 -11.03 -2.96
CA VAL A 212 -15.52 -9.93 -2.54
C VAL A 212 -16.85 -10.46 -1.99
N ARG A 213 -17.48 -11.43 -2.66
CA ARG A 213 -18.79 -11.96 -2.23
C ARG A 213 -18.70 -12.74 -0.93
N HIS A 214 -17.69 -13.60 -0.78
CA HIS A 214 -17.62 -14.51 0.37
C HIS A 214 -16.89 -13.92 1.56
N HIS A 215 -15.84 -13.13 1.33
CA HIS A 215 -14.94 -12.66 2.37
C HIS A 215 -15.15 -11.20 2.76
N LEU A 216 -15.78 -10.38 1.91
CA LEU A 216 -16.13 -9.00 2.27
C LEU A 216 -17.62 -8.82 2.55
N ILE A 217 -18.49 -9.26 1.65
CA ILE A 217 -19.95 -9.01 1.75
C ILE A 217 -20.62 -9.93 2.77
N LYS A 218 -20.31 -11.23 2.73
CA LYS A 218 -20.88 -12.22 3.67
C LYS A 218 -20.12 -12.30 5.00
N ARG A 219 -19.18 -11.38 5.24
CA ARG A 219 -18.25 -11.45 6.37
C ARG A 219 -18.96 -11.33 7.71
N GLN A 220 -18.76 -12.33 8.57
CA GLN A 220 -19.06 -12.24 10.00
C GLN A 220 -17.87 -11.62 10.73
N ALA A 221 -17.79 -10.29 10.83
CA ALA A 221 -16.94 -9.46 11.71
C ALA A 221 -15.44 -9.82 11.98
N ALA A 222 -14.88 -10.89 11.43
CA ALA A 222 -13.60 -11.46 11.82
C ALA A 222 -12.46 -10.85 11.01
N GLU A 223 -11.42 -10.37 11.68
CA GLU A 223 -10.19 -9.84 11.06
C GLU A 223 -9.48 -10.90 10.18
N PHE A 224 -8.85 -10.48 9.08
CA PHE A 224 -7.99 -11.41 8.34
C PHE A 224 -6.69 -11.60 9.12
N PRO A 225 -6.26 -12.84 9.38
CA PRO A 225 -5.09 -13.09 10.20
C PRO A 225 -3.83 -12.54 9.52
N SER A 226 -3.04 -11.79 10.28
CA SER A 226 -1.63 -11.55 9.95
C SER A 226 -0.80 -12.62 10.65
N PHE A 227 0.30 -13.05 10.03
CA PHE A 227 1.21 -14.01 10.65
C PHE A 227 2.59 -13.41 10.83
N HIS A 228 3.24 -13.78 11.93
CA HIS A 228 4.62 -13.41 12.14
C HIS A 228 5.52 -14.28 11.26
N ASP A 229 6.24 -13.65 10.34
CA ASP A 229 7.27 -14.32 9.55
C ASP A 229 8.64 -14.04 10.19
N LYS A 230 9.27 -15.10 10.71
CA LYS A 230 10.58 -15.02 11.39
C LYS A 230 11.73 -14.66 10.44
N ARG A 231 11.51 -14.71 9.13
CA ARG A 231 12.51 -14.37 8.11
C ARG A 231 12.57 -12.88 7.83
N LEU A 232 11.55 -12.12 8.24
CA LEU A 232 11.53 -10.67 8.03
C LEU A 232 12.37 -9.97 9.10
N ASN A 233 13.15 -8.98 8.65
CA ASN A 233 13.86 -8.04 9.50
C ASN A 233 13.67 -6.63 8.93
N LEU A 234 12.79 -5.85 9.57
CA LEU A 234 12.46 -4.51 9.12
C LEU A 234 13.65 -3.56 9.26
N GLU A 235 14.52 -3.75 10.25
CA GLU A 235 15.71 -2.91 10.42
C GLU A 235 16.68 -3.08 9.25
N ASP A 236 16.96 -4.32 8.85
CA ASP A 236 17.80 -4.61 7.68
C ASP A 236 17.17 -4.05 6.39
N ALA A 237 15.85 -4.21 6.23
CA ALA A 237 15.11 -3.71 5.07
C ALA A 237 15.12 -2.17 4.99
N LEU A 238 14.95 -1.48 6.13
CA LEU A 238 15.06 -0.04 6.25
C LEU A 238 16.48 0.44 5.92
N MET A 239 17.51 -0.26 6.41
CA MET A 239 18.91 0.08 6.13
C MET A 239 19.29 -0.14 4.66
N ALA A 240 18.81 -1.22 4.04
CA ALA A 240 18.99 -1.46 2.60
C ALA A 240 18.34 -0.34 1.76
N SER A 241 17.17 0.14 2.18
CA SER A 241 16.48 1.23 1.50
C SER A 241 17.24 2.56 1.59
N CYS A 242 17.98 2.83 2.68
CA CYS A 242 18.86 3.99 2.78
C CYS A 242 19.95 4.04 1.71
N ALA A 243 20.50 2.88 1.32
CA ALA A 243 21.50 2.83 0.24
C ALA A 243 20.89 3.27 -1.11
N ASN A 244 19.59 3.00 -1.30
CA ASN A 244 18.83 3.32 -2.51
C ASN A 244 18.23 4.75 -2.53
N LEU A 245 18.17 5.46 -1.40
CA LEU A 245 17.63 6.84 -1.31
C LEU A 245 18.46 7.87 -2.10
N SER A 246 19.72 7.55 -2.42
CA SER A 246 20.55 8.35 -3.32
C SER A 246 19.95 8.49 -4.73
N VAL A 247 19.06 7.57 -5.13
CA VAL A 247 18.38 7.55 -6.44
C VAL A 247 17.08 8.36 -6.41
N TRP A 248 16.33 8.37 -5.29
CA TRP A 248 15.05 9.09 -5.16
C TRP A 248 15.19 10.60 -5.12
N ARG A 249 16.27 11.13 -4.52
CA ARG A 249 16.52 12.58 -4.45
C ARG A 249 16.70 13.24 -5.82
N CYS A 250 17.01 12.47 -6.87
CA CYS A 250 17.07 12.99 -8.23
C CYS A 250 15.67 13.32 -8.81
N PHE A 251 14.59 12.72 -8.31
CA PHE A 251 13.23 12.93 -8.85
C PHE A 251 12.48 14.10 -8.23
N GLY A 252 12.67 14.37 -6.93
CA GLY A 252 12.10 15.56 -6.30
C GLY A 252 12.54 16.85 -7.02
N LEU A 253 13.79 16.87 -7.50
CA LEU A 253 14.34 17.98 -8.29
C LEU A 253 13.80 18.04 -9.72
N VAL A 254 13.47 16.91 -10.36
CA VAL A 254 12.95 16.92 -11.74
C VAL A 254 11.50 17.43 -11.80
N ASN A 255 10.68 17.10 -10.80
CA ASN A 255 9.31 17.62 -10.70
C ASN A 255 9.26 19.09 -10.23
N GLU A 256 10.22 19.55 -9.43
CA GLU A 256 10.33 20.98 -9.07
C GLU A 256 10.86 21.83 -10.24
N VAL A 257 11.74 21.30 -11.10
CA VAL A 257 12.26 22.04 -12.26
C VAL A 257 11.23 22.18 -13.38
N GLN A 258 10.26 21.26 -13.51
CA GLN A 258 9.17 21.39 -14.49
C GLN A 258 8.07 22.39 -14.08
N GLN A 259 7.98 22.80 -12.82
CA GLN A 259 7.02 23.84 -12.39
C GLN A 259 7.55 25.29 -12.52
N TYR A 260 8.81 25.48 -12.91
CA TYR A 260 9.40 26.81 -13.16
C TYR A 260 9.53 27.18 -14.65
N HIS A 261 8.92 26.37 -15.54
CA HIS A 261 8.86 26.65 -16.97
C HIS A 261 7.43 26.54 -17.53
N GLU A 262 6.48 27.26 -16.91
CA GLU A 262 5.28 27.78 -17.58
C GLU A 262 4.99 29.22 -17.13
#